data_AF-A0A2W6NUN8-F1
#
_entry.id   AF-A0A2W6NUN8-F1
#
_cell.length_a   1.000
_cell.length_b   1.000
_cell.length_c   1.000
_cell.angle_alpha   90.00
_cell.angle_beta   90.00
_cell.angle_gamma   90.00
#
_symmetry.space_group_name_H-M   'P 1'
#
loop_
_entity.id
_entity.type
_entity.pdbx_description
1 polymer ?
#
loop_
_entity_poly.entity_id
_entity_poly.type
_entity_poly.pdbx_seq_one_letter_code
_entity_poly.pdbx_strand_id
1 'polypeptide(L)'
;MELLSEYGLFLAKIVTVVLAIAAIAAIIVNVAQRNKRQRGELRVNNLSEQYKEMKEELAAALMDSHQQKQWHKAQKKKHKQEAKAAKAKAKLGEVATDSKPRVWVLDFKGSMDAHEVNSLREEITAVLAAFKPQDQVVLRLESPGGMVHG
;
A
#
# COMPACT_ATOMS: atom_id res chain seq x y z
N MET A 1 -20.53 -28.66 56.96
CA MET A 1 -21.11 -27.44 56.37
C MET A 1 -20.05 -26.45 55.91
N GLU A 2 -18.91 -26.32 56.60
CA GLU A 2 -17.81 -25.41 56.19
C GLU A 2 -17.11 -25.81 54.87
N LEU A 3 -16.78 -27.10 54.68
CA LEU A 3 -16.08 -27.58 53.47
C LEU A 3 -16.84 -27.31 52.15
N LEU A 4 -18.16 -27.47 52.14
CA LEU A 4 -18.99 -27.17 50.96
C LEU A 4 -19.05 -25.66 50.66
N SER A 5 -19.03 -24.83 51.71
CA SER A 5 -19.02 -23.37 51.60
C SER A 5 -17.66 -22.87 51.09
N GLU A 6 -16.56 -23.41 51.61
CA GLU A 6 -15.20 -23.08 51.17
C GLU A 6 -14.95 -23.50 49.72
N TYR A 7 -15.38 -24.71 49.32
CA TYR A 7 -15.31 -25.14 47.92
C TYR A 7 -16.21 -24.29 47.01
N GLY A 8 -17.42 -23.94 47.45
CA GLY A 8 -18.31 -23.05 46.71
C GLY A 8 -17.72 -21.66 46.49
N LEU A 9 -17.07 -21.10 47.52
CA LEU A 9 -16.39 -19.80 47.43
C LEU A 9 -15.17 -19.86 46.50
N PHE A 10 -14.40 -20.94 46.55
CA PHE A 10 -13.27 -21.16 45.64
C PHE A 10 -13.72 -21.30 44.19
N LEU A 11 -14.79 -22.07 43.96
CA LEU A 11 -15.40 -22.22 42.63
C LEU A 11 -15.92 -20.88 42.10
N ALA A 12 -16.64 -20.12 42.93
CA ALA A 12 -17.13 -18.79 42.56
C ALA A 12 -15.98 -17.84 42.17
N LYS A 13 -14.86 -17.86 42.92
CA LYS A 13 -13.66 -17.07 42.58
C LYS A 13 -13.10 -17.45 41.21
N ILE A 14 -12.95 -18.74 40.92
CA ILE A 14 -12.47 -19.20 39.60
C ILE A 14 -13.42 -18.74 38.49
N VAL A 15 -14.72 -18.95 38.67
CA VAL A 15 -15.74 -18.53 37.68
C VAL A 15 -15.68 -17.03 37.45
N THR A 16 -15.53 -16.21 38.51
CA THR A 16 -15.40 -14.75 38.35
C THR A 16 -14.13 -14.34 37.61
N VAL A 17 -13.00 -15.02 37.82
CA VAL A 17 -11.76 -14.73 37.09
C VAL A 17 -11.91 -15.12 35.61
N VAL A 18 -12.50 -16.28 35.32
CA VAL A 18 -12.75 -16.71 33.93
C VAL A 18 -13.69 -15.74 33.21
N LEU A 19 -14.78 -15.31 33.85
CA LEU A 19 -15.70 -14.32 33.28
C LEU A 19 -15.03 -12.97 33.07
N ALA A 20 -14.18 -12.51 33.99
CA ALA A 20 -13.42 -11.28 33.83
C ALA A 20 -12.46 -11.35 32.62
N ILE A 21 -11.74 -12.46 32.45
CA ILE A 21 -10.86 -12.67 31.30
C ILE A 21 -11.66 -12.71 29.99
N ALA A 22 -12.79 -13.43 29.97
CA ALA A 22 -13.67 -13.50 28.81
C ALA A 22 -14.24 -12.13 28.42
N ALA A 23 -14.64 -11.31 29.39
CA ALA A 23 -15.12 -9.95 29.17
C ALA A 23 -14.03 -9.05 28.57
N ILE A 24 -12.79 -9.12 29.09
CA ILE A 24 -11.65 -8.37 28.54
C ILE A 24 -11.35 -8.80 27.10
N ALA A 25 -11.32 -10.11 26.83
CA ALA A 25 -11.11 -10.65 25.49
C ALA A 25 -12.21 -10.18 24.50
N ALA A 26 -13.47 -10.20 24.92
CA ALA A 26 -14.58 -9.72 24.10
C ALA A 26 -14.48 -8.23 23.76
N ILE A 27 -14.05 -7.39 24.72
CA ILE A 27 -13.80 -5.96 24.48
C ILE A 27 -12.68 -5.78 23.46
N ILE A 28 -11.56 -6.49 23.59
CA ILE A 28 -10.42 -6.41 22.67
C ILE A 28 -10.85 -6.79 21.24
N VAL A 29 -11.59 -7.90 21.08
CA VAL A 29 -12.07 -8.34 19.77
C VAL A 29 -13.02 -7.32 19.14
N ASN A 30 -13.95 -6.74 19.91
CA ASN A 30 -14.88 -5.71 19.42
C ASN A 30 -14.13 -4.45 18.95
N VAL A 31 -13.14 -3.98 19.72
CA VAL A 31 -12.30 -2.84 19.33
C VAL A 31 -11.48 -3.15 18.08
N ALA A 32 -10.85 -4.32 18.01
CA ALA A 32 -10.06 -4.75 16.86
C ALA A 32 -10.91 -4.87 15.58
N GLN A 33 -12.16 -5.34 15.69
CA GLN A 33 -13.10 -5.44 14.57
C GLN A 33 -13.57 -4.07 14.07
N ARG A 34 -13.77 -3.09 14.96
CA ARG A 34 -14.13 -1.71 14.56
C ARG A 34 -13.05 -1.06 13.70
N ASN A 35 -11.77 -1.29 14.01
CA ASN A 35 -10.65 -0.72 13.24
C ASN A 35 -10.46 -1.34 11.84
N LYS A 36 -10.98 -2.55 11.59
CA LYS A 36 -10.92 -3.18 10.26
C LYS A 36 -11.96 -2.65 9.27
N ARG A 37 -13.02 -1.98 9.76
CA ARG A 37 -14.14 -1.53 8.90
C ARG A 37 -13.86 -0.29 8.04
N GLN A 38 -12.71 0.37 8.19
CA GLN A 38 -12.48 1.67 7.54
C GLN A 38 -11.18 1.84 6.76
N ARG A 39 -10.32 0.82 6.62
CA ARG A 39 -9.06 1.00 5.89
C ARG A 39 -8.90 -0.07 4.82
N GLY A 40 -9.34 0.24 3.61
CA GLY A 40 -8.74 -0.35 2.43
C GLY A 40 -7.24 -0.03 2.38
N GLU A 41 -6.49 -0.81 1.60
CA GLU A 41 -5.06 -0.58 1.37
C GLU A 41 -4.90 0.27 0.10
N LEU A 42 -4.19 1.39 0.16
CA LEU A 42 -3.75 2.12 -1.03
C LEU A 42 -2.44 1.51 -1.53
N ARG A 43 -2.46 0.93 -2.73
CA ARG A 43 -1.26 0.39 -3.39
C ARG A 43 -0.72 1.38 -4.40
N VAL A 44 0.53 1.79 -4.23
CA VAL A 44 1.22 2.72 -5.13
C VAL A 44 2.35 1.98 -5.84
N ASN A 45 2.26 1.91 -7.17
CA ASN A 45 3.24 1.23 -8.00
C ASN A 45 4.04 2.24 -8.83
N ASN A 46 5.38 2.13 -8.84
CA ASN A 46 6.23 2.95 -9.69
C ASN A 46 6.39 2.31 -11.08
N LEU A 47 5.49 2.66 -12.00
CA LEU A 47 5.52 2.15 -13.38
C LEU A 47 6.84 2.51 -14.10
N SER A 48 7.43 3.67 -13.81
CA SER A 48 8.68 4.07 -14.45
C SER A 48 9.85 3.15 -14.10
N GLU A 49 9.89 2.66 -12.86
CA GLU A 49 10.89 1.70 -12.40
C GLU A 49 10.68 0.34 -13.05
N GLN A 50 9.44 -0.15 -13.08
CA GLN A 50 9.09 -1.40 -13.77
C GLN A 50 9.47 -1.37 -15.26
N TYR A 51 9.15 -0.28 -15.98
CA TYR A 51 9.53 -0.14 -17.39
C TYR A 51 11.04 -0.06 -17.58
N LYS A 52 11.76 0.59 -16.65
CA LYS A 52 13.22 0.67 -16.69
C LYS A 52 13.83 -0.72 -16.51
N GLU A 53 13.40 -1.47 -15.51
CA GLU A 53 13.86 -2.84 -15.24
C GLU A 53 13.57 -3.75 -16.43
N MET A 54 12.35 -3.74 -16.96
CA MET A 54 11.98 -4.52 -18.15
C MET A 54 12.86 -4.18 -19.36
N LYS A 55 13.12 -2.90 -19.61
CA LYS A 55 14.01 -2.46 -20.71
C LYS A 55 15.45 -2.94 -20.49
N GLU A 56 15.92 -2.89 -19.26
CA GLU A 56 17.25 -3.31 -18.85
C GLU A 56 17.45 -4.82 -19.01
N GLU A 57 16.46 -5.62 -18.60
CA GLU A 57 16.46 -7.07 -18.80
C GLU A 57 16.43 -7.46 -20.28
N LEU A 58 15.55 -6.82 -21.08
CA LEU A 58 15.48 -7.04 -22.52
C LEU A 58 16.81 -6.67 -23.20
N ALA A 59 17.40 -5.53 -22.85
CA ALA A 59 18.69 -5.13 -23.41
C ALA A 59 19.80 -6.13 -23.04
N ALA A 60 19.84 -6.61 -21.80
CA ALA A 60 20.82 -7.59 -21.35
C ALA A 60 20.66 -8.95 -22.04
N ALA A 61 19.42 -9.38 -22.31
CA ALA A 61 19.13 -10.64 -22.99
C ALA A 61 19.56 -10.64 -24.47
N LEU A 62 19.65 -9.46 -25.10
CA LEU A 62 20.11 -9.30 -26.48
C LEU A 62 21.64 -9.19 -26.62
N MET A 63 22.40 -9.24 -25.51
CA MET A 63 23.86 -9.08 -25.50
C MET A 63 24.59 -10.43 -25.35
N ASP A 64 25.81 -10.49 -25.88
CA ASP A 64 26.71 -11.62 -25.61
C ASP A 64 27.21 -11.61 -24.16
N SER A 65 27.61 -12.76 -23.61
CA SER A 65 28.08 -12.93 -22.22
C SER A 65 29.16 -11.93 -21.79
N HIS A 66 30.08 -11.57 -22.69
CA HIS A 66 31.12 -10.58 -22.40
C HIS A 66 30.56 -9.15 -22.32
N GLN A 67 29.67 -8.78 -23.25
CA GLN A 67 28.99 -7.48 -23.26
C GLN A 67 28.08 -7.32 -22.04
N GLN A 68 27.36 -8.37 -21.66
CA GLN A 68 26.50 -8.39 -20.49
C GLN A 68 27.28 -8.09 -19.20
N LYS A 69 28.45 -8.73 -19.00
CA LYS A 69 29.32 -8.45 -17.84
C LYS A 69 29.81 -7.00 -17.80
N GLN A 70 30.19 -6.44 -18.95
CA GLN A 70 30.60 -5.03 -19.02
C GLN A 70 29.44 -4.09 -18.71
N TRP A 71 28.27 -4.38 -19.26
CA TRP A 71 27.06 -3.60 -19.09
C TRP A 71 26.61 -3.59 -17.62
N HIS A 72 26.58 -4.73 -16.93
CA HIS A 72 26.27 -4.78 -15.49
C HIS A 72 27.27 -4.00 -14.64
N LYS A 73 28.58 -4.06 -14.95
CA LYS A 73 29.59 -3.24 -14.27
C LYS A 73 29.33 -1.74 -14.48
N ALA A 74 28.97 -1.34 -15.70
CA ALA A 74 28.64 0.05 -16.02
C ALA A 74 27.38 0.53 -15.27
N GLN A 75 26.30 -0.27 -15.26
CA GLN A 75 25.08 0.05 -14.51
C GLN A 75 25.35 0.18 -13.01
N LYS A 76 26.09 -0.76 -12.41
CA LYS A 76 26.45 -0.70 -10.99
C LYS A 76 27.23 0.57 -10.66
N LYS A 77 28.15 0.99 -11.55
CA LYS A 77 28.89 2.25 -11.40
C LYS A 77 27.96 3.47 -11.48
N LYS A 78 27.06 3.49 -12.46
CA LYS A 78 26.08 4.56 -12.67
C LYS A 78 25.15 4.71 -11.46
N HIS A 79 24.54 3.63 -11.00
CA HIS A 79 23.68 3.63 -9.80
C HIS A 79 24.42 4.12 -8.55
N LYS A 80 25.68 3.72 -8.36
CA LYS A 80 26.51 4.20 -7.23
C LYS A 80 26.78 5.70 -7.31
N GLN A 81 26.97 6.25 -8.50
CA GLN A 81 27.18 7.69 -8.71
C GLN A 81 25.89 8.48 -8.47
N GLU A 82 24.77 8.02 -9.02
CA GLU A 82 23.46 8.65 -8.82
C GLU A 82 23.06 8.66 -7.34
N ALA A 83 23.25 7.55 -6.63
CA ALA A 83 22.96 7.47 -5.19
C ALA A 83 23.85 8.42 -4.36
N LYS A 84 25.12 8.59 -4.73
CA LYS A 84 26.02 9.56 -4.08
C LYS A 84 25.57 10.99 -4.33
N ALA A 85 25.20 11.32 -5.58
CA ALA A 85 24.72 12.65 -5.95
C ALA A 85 23.39 12.99 -5.24
N ALA A 86 22.44 12.04 -5.18
CA ALA A 86 21.18 12.20 -4.46
C ALA A 86 21.41 12.45 -2.96
N LYS A 87 22.33 11.70 -2.33
CA LYS A 87 22.71 11.91 -0.92
C LYS A 87 23.37 13.27 -0.70
N ALA A 88 24.19 13.75 -1.62
CA ALA A 88 24.82 15.06 -1.52
C ALA A 88 23.79 16.19 -1.60
N LYS A 89 22.86 16.12 -2.56
CA LYS A 89 21.75 17.08 -2.70
C LYS A 89 20.83 17.11 -1.47
N ALA A 90 20.50 15.94 -0.93
CA ALA A 90 19.69 15.85 0.29
C ALA A 90 20.37 16.50 1.51
N LYS A 91 21.71 16.41 1.62
CA LYS A 91 22.48 17.06 2.71
C LYS A 91 22.57 18.58 2.57
N LEU A 92 22.49 19.11 1.36
CA LEU A 92 22.53 20.54 1.08
C LEU A 92 21.19 21.24 1.34
N GLY A 93 20.15 20.50 1.75
CA GLY A 93 18.82 21.07 1.99
C GLY A 93 18.14 21.56 0.70
N GLU A 94 18.69 21.24 -0.47
CA GLU A 94 18.01 21.42 -1.76
C GLU A 94 16.79 20.49 -1.78
N VAL A 95 15.67 21.00 -1.29
CA VAL A 95 14.36 20.45 -1.58
C VAL A 95 14.22 20.55 -3.09
N ALA A 96 14.14 19.41 -3.78
CA ALA A 96 13.96 19.37 -5.23
C ALA A 96 12.64 20.07 -5.59
N THR A 97 12.71 21.38 -5.82
CA THR A 97 11.59 22.23 -6.24
C THR A 97 11.17 21.89 -7.66
N ASP A 98 12.08 21.36 -8.46
CA ASP A 98 11.86 20.87 -9.82
C ASP A 98 11.60 19.35 -9.81
N SER A 99 10.43 18.93 -9.34
CA SER A 99 10.00 17.57 -9.61
C SER A 99 9.54 17.48 -11.06
N LYS A 100 10.15 16.58 -11.84
CA LYS A 100 9.66 16.24 -13.18
C LYS A 100 8.13 16.00 -13.14
N PRO A 101 7.37 16.53 -14.11
CA PRO A 101 5.95 16.22 -14.26
C PRO A 101 5.69 14.72 -14.21
N ARG A 102 4.64 14.32 -13.50
CA ARG A 102 4.27 12.90 -13.32
C ARG A 102 2.93 12.62 -13.98
N VAL A 103 2.78 11.38 -14.45
CA VAL A 103 1.49 10.83 -14.88
C VAL A 103 1.02 9.86 -13.82
N TRP A 104 -0.13 10.15 -13.22
CA TRP A 104 -0.82 9.30 -12.27
C TRP A 104 -1.75 8.36 -13.04
N VAL A 105 -1.59 7.05 -12.88
CA VAL A 105 -2.44 6.05 -13.54
C VAL A 105 -3.35 5.42 -12.49
N LEU A 106 -4.66 5.56 -12.69
CA LEU A 106 -5.70 4.97 -11.87
C LEU A 106 -6.38 3.84 -12.64
N ASP A 107 -6.67 2.74 -11.96
CA ASP A 107 -7.34 1.59 -12.53
C ASP A 107 -8.76 1.47 -11.95
N PHE A 108 -9.77 1.58 -12.81
CA PHE A 108 -11.14 1.36 -12.41
C PHE A 108 -11.72 0.18 -13.14
N LYS A 109 -11.99 -0.90 -12.39
CA LYS A 109 -12.68 -2.10 -12.86
C LYS A 109 -14.06 -2.14 -12.22
N GLY A 110 -15.02 -1.44 -12.82
CA GLY A 110 -16.36 -1.31 -12.28
C GLY A 110 -17.20 -2.56 -12.51
N SER A 111 -17.92 -2.99 -11.49
CA SER A 111 -19.04 -3.94 -11.56
C SER A 111 -20.35 -3.24 -11.99
N MET A 112 -21.38 -4.00 -12.37
CA MET A 112 -22.70 -3.44 -12.73
C MET A 112 -23.36 -2.65 -11.58
N ASP A 113 -23.04 -3.06 -10.36
CA ASP A 113 -23.54 -2.59 -9.07
C ASP A 113 -22.69 -1.45 -8.47
N ALA A 114 -21.65 -1.01 -9.20
CA ALA A 114 -20.84 0.18 -8.93
C ALA A 114 -20.13 0.20 -7.56
N HIS A 115 -19.82 -0.96 -6.99
CA HIS A 115 -19.17 -1.08 -5.68
C HIS A 115 -17.78 -0.41 -5.62
N GLU A 116 -17.06 -0.38 -6.74
CA GLU A 116 -15.67 0.09 -6.82
C GLU A 116 -15.54 1.61 -6.83
N VAL A 117 -16.65 2.35 -6.95
CA VAL A 117 -16.66 3.82 -6.94
C VAL A 117 -16.13 4.37 -5.61
N ASN A 118 -16.38 3.67 -4.50
CA ASN A 118 -15.84 4.06 -3.19
C ASN A 118 -14.31 4.00 -3.19
N SER A 119 -13.72 2.93 -3.74
CA SER A 119 -12.25 2.81 -3.86
C SER A 119 -11.67 3.89 -4.77
N LEU A 120 -12.29 4.14 -5.93
CA LEU A 120 -11.85 5.17 -6.87
C LEU A 120 -11.87 6.57 -6.22
N ARG A 121 -12.87 6.88 -5.40
CA ARG A 121 -12.93 8.14 -4.65
C ARG A 121 -11.74 8.32 -3.73
N GLU A 122 -11.37 7.28 -2.99
CA GLU A 122 -10.20 7.32 -2.09
C GLU A 122 -8.91 7.48 -2.88
N GLU A 123 -8.77 6.80 -4.02
CA GLU A 123 -7.61 6.93 -4.91
C GLU A 123 -7.48 8.35 -5.51
N ILE A 124 -8.58 8.92 -5.98
CA ILE A 124 -8.61 10.31 -6.48
C ILE A 124 -8.22 11.28 -5.37
N THR A 125 -8.73 11.08 -4.15
CA THR A 125 -8.38 11.92 -2.99
C THR A 125 -6.88 11.83 -2.68
N ALA A 126 -6.30 10.64 -2.75
CA ALA A 126 -4.87 10.44 -2.55
C ALA A 126 -4.03 11.12 -3.65
N VAL A 127 -4.45 11.04 -4.91
CA VAL A 127 -3.80 11.74 -6.02
C VAL A 127 -3.85 13.26 -5.80
N LEU A 128 -5.04 13.80 -5.51
CA LEU A 128 -5.22 15.24 -5.30
C LEU A 128 -4.35 15.78 -4.15
N ALA A 129 -4.10 14.99 -3.10
CA ALA A 129 -3.24 15.38 -1.98
C ALA A 129 -1.75 15.54 -2.37
N ALA A 130 -1.31 14.90 -3.46
CA ALA A 130 0.08 14.92 -3.92
C ALA A 130 0.28 15.58 -5.30
N PHE A 131 -0.81 15.92 -5.99
CA PHE A 131 -0.83 16.41 -7.36
C PHE A 131 -0.15 17.77 -7.51
N LYS A 132 0.58 17.96 -8.61
CA LYS A 132 1.18 19.24 -8.98
C LYS A 132 0.54 19.79 -10.26
N PRO A 133 0.53 21.11 -10.50
CA PRO A 133 -0.13 21.70 -11.69
C PRO A 133 0.35 21.16 -13.05
N GLN A 134 1.56 20.62 -13.12
CA GLN A 134 2.13 20.05 -14.35
C GLN A 134 1.87 18.54 -14.50
N ASP A 135 1.33 17.89 -13.47
CA ASP A 135 1.03 16.46 -13.50
C ASP A 135 -0.21 16.18 -14.38
N GLN A 136 -0.35 14.93 -14.79
CA GLN A 136 -1.51 14.45 -15.55
C GLN A 136 -2.09 13.21 -14.88
N VAL A 137 -3.39 12.97 -15.08
CA VAL A 137 -4.07 11.76 -14.58
C VAL A 137 -4.65 10.99 -15.75
N VAL A 138 -4.38 9.69 -15.79
CA VAL A 138 -4.95 8.74 -16.76
C VAL A 138 -5.78 7.72 -15.98
N LEU A 139 -7.06 7.63 -16.30
CA LEU A 139 -7.96 6.62 -15.77
C LEU A 139 -8.11 5.50 -16.80
N ARG A 140 -7.69 4.28 -16.46
CA ARG A 140 -7.99 3.08 -17.23
C ARG A 140 -9.30 2.50 -16.73
N LEU A 141 -10.36 2.76 -17.48
CA LEU A 141 -11.72 2.36 -17.13
C LEU A 141 -12.13 1.09 -17.87
N GLU A 142 -12.52 0.07 -17.11
CA GLU A 142 -13.14 -1.16 -17.57
C GLU A 142 -14.45 -1.33 -16.79
N SER A 143 -15.59 -1.27 -17.47
CA SER A 143 -16.90 -1.42 -16.82
C SER A 143 -17.94 -1.94 -17.80
N PRO A 144 -18.83 -2.87 -17.39
CA PRO A 144 -19.94 -3.35 -18.21
C PRO A 144 -21.07 -2.30 -18.37
N GLY A 145 -20.95 -1.13 -17.75
CA GLY A 145 -22.02 -0.15 -17.61
C GLY A 145 -22.73 -0.25 -16.26
N GLY A 146 -23.87 0.40 -16.11
CA GLY A 146 -24.67 0.39 -14.89
C GLY A 146 -26.15 0.17 -15.18
N MET A 147 -26.91 -0.24 -14.17
CA MET A 147 -28.35 -0.37 -14.29
C MET A 147 -29.01 1.02 -14.26
N VAL A 148 -29.75 1.35 -15.32
CA VAL A 148 -30.64 2.52 -15.33
C VAL A 148 -31.96 2.08 -14.73
N HIS A 149 -32.27 2.58 -13.54
CA HIS A 149 -33.59 2.42 -12.93
C HIS A 149 -34.57 3.27 -13.75
N GLY A 150 -35.48 2.61 -14.45
CA GLY A 150 -36.69 3.21 -15.03
C GLY A 150 -37.90 2.79 -14.22
#